data_AF-A0A937BLM9-F1
#
_entry.id   AF-A0A937BLM9-F1
#
_cell.length_a   1.000
_cell.length_b   1.000
_cell.length_c   1.000
_cell.angle_alpha   90.00
_cell.angle_beta   90.00
_cell.angle_gamma   90.00
#
_symmetry.space_group_name_H-M   'P 1'
#
loop_
_entity.id
_entity.type
_entity.pdbx_description
1 polymer ?
#
loop_
_entity_poly.entity_id
_entity_poly.type
_entity_poly.pdbx_seq_one_letter_code
_entity_poly.pdbx_strand_id
1 'polypeptide(L)'
;MDPKRTIATCILVLVLVVVGHAQGPAALEKLRERYTEDQLNELRENTHYKYVGLLLFYDSSFKVLENGTYRAATENEIALVDLHQYDGMRRPNENILVDDAQLGKGILLLGRAQFRSVVLARSDAADRAAFLAYEAAAQKNPELKLP
;
A
#
# COMPACT_ATOMS: atom_id res chain seq x y z
N MET A 1 52.42 -14.51 -27.03
CA MET A 1 52.48 -13.04 -27.11
C MET A 1 51.15 -12.55 -27.68
N ASP A 2 50.37 -12.00 -26.77
CA ASP A 2 49.10 -11.28 -26.79
C ASP A 2 48.34 -11.03 -28.11
N PRO A 3 47.07 -11.48 -28.22
CA PRO A 3 46.05 -10.79 -29.03
C PRO A 3 45.43 -9.64 -28.23
N LYS A 4 45.68 -8.41 -28.67
CA LYS A 4 45.12 -7.17 -28.11
C LYS A 4 43.61 -7.07 -28.41
N ARG A 5 42.82 -7.34 -27.37
CA ARG A 5 41.62 -6.59 -26.91
C ARG A 5 40.66 -6.05 -27.97
N THR A 6 39.65 -6.86 -28.26
CA THR A 6 38.32 -6.45 -28.70
C THR A 6 37.66 -5.61 -27.60
N ILE A 7 37.44 -4.31 -27.81
CA ILE A 7 36.61 -3.50 -26.92
C ILE A 7 35.16 -3.67 -27.40
N ALA A 8 34.49 -4.66 -26.83
CA ALA A 8 33.04 -4.74 -26.89
C ALA A 8 32.48 -3.62 -26.01
N THR A 9 32.04 -2.53 -26.63
CA THR A 9 31.29 -1.48 -25.97
C THR A 9 29.94 -2.06 -25.55
N CYS A 10 29.87 -2.61 -24.35
CA CYS A 10 28.62 -2.91 -23.68
C CYS A 10 27.89 -1.58 -23.43
N ILE A 11 26.99 -1.21 -24.34
CA ILE A 11 25.99 -0.18 -24.09
C ILE A 11 25.07 -0.76 -23.02
N LEU A 12 25.40 -0.43 -21.76
CA LEU A 12 24.56 -0.63 -20.60
C LEU A 12 23.36 0.30 -20.78
N VAL A 13 22.28 -0.19 -21.39
CA VAL A 13 20.99 0.50 -21.37
C VAL A 13 20.48 0.38 -19.94
N LEU A 14 20.86 1.35 -19.11
CA LEU A 14 20.29 1.58 -17.81
C LEU A 14 18.85 2.06 -18.04
N VAL A 15 17.91 1.13 -18.19
CA VAL A 15 16.49 1.45 -18.12
C VAL A 15 16.25 1.92 -16.69
N LEU A 16 16.21 3.24 -16.53
CA LEU A 16 15.65 3.93 -15.39
C LEU A 16 14.24 3.39 -15.17
N VAL A 17 14.10 2.44 -14.26
CA VAL A 17 12.80 2.06 -13.71
C VAL A 17 12.39 3.23 -12.83
N VAL A 18 11.73 4.22 -13.44
CA VAL A 18 10.91 5.17 -12.71
C VAL A 18 9.75 4.35 -12.16
N VAL A 19 9.94 3.73 -10.99
CA VAL A 19 8.86 3.09 -10.24
C VAL A 19 8.02 4.20 -9.60
N GLY A 20 7.36 4.99 -10.44
CA GLY A 20 6.11 5.62 -10.03
C GLY A 20 5.17 4.46 -9.76
N HIS A 21 4.97 4.09 -8.50
CA HIS A 21 4.02 3.07 -8.12
C HIS A 21 2.63 3.60 -8.47
N ALA A 22 2.20 3.40 -9.73
CA ALA A 22 0.81 3.55 -10.09
C ALA A 22 0.03 2.61 -9.17
N GLN A 23 -0.72 3.18 -8.24
CA GLN A 23 -1.58 2.41 -7.37
C GLN A 23 -2.56 1.63 -8.24
N GLY A 24 -2.76 0.35 -7.89
CA GLY A 24 -3.48 -0.61 -8.72
C GLY A 24 -4.92 -0.20 -9.03
N PRO A 25 -5.46 -0.51 -10.22
CA PRO A 25 -6.85 -0.26 -10.55
C PRO A 25 -7.83 -0.91 -9.55
N ALA A 26 -7.51 -2.07 -8.98
CA ALA A 26 -8.36 -2.72 -7.99
C ALA A 26 -8.49 -1.91 -6.69
N ALA A 27 -7.40 -1.34 -6.19
CA ALA A 27 -7.43 -0.51 -4.98
C ALA A 27 -8.26 0.77 -5.17
N LEU A 28 -8.21 1.36 -6.38
CA LEU A 28 -9.04 2.50 -6.74
C LEU A 28 -10.52 2.12 -6.82
N GLU A 29 -10.83 0.94 -7.35
CA GLU A 29 -12.21 0.46 -7.43
C GLU A 29 -12.79 0.20 -6.04
N LYS A 30 -12.02 -0.43 -5.15
CA LYS A 30 -12.39 -0.58 -3.72
C LYS A 30 -12.69 0.76 -3.05
N LEU A 31 -11.95 1.82 -3.41
CA LEU A 31 -12.27 3.17 -2.93
C LEU A 31 -13.59 3.69 -3.49
N ARG A 32 -13.86 3.51 -4.78
CA ARG A 32 -15.12 3.95 -5.42
C ARG A 32 -16.34 3.20 -4.91
N GLU A 33 -16.18 1.94 -4.50
CA GLU A 33 -17.24 1.17 -3.85
C GLU A 33 -17.66 1.80 -2.50
N ARG A 34 -16.76 2.52 -1.84
CA ARG A 34 -16.96 3.03 -0.47
C ARG A 34 -17.18 4.53 -0.35
N TYR A 35 -16.70 5.30 -1.32
CA TYR A 35 -16.78 6.76 -1.33
C TYR A 35 -17.43 7.26 -2.62
N THR A 36 -18.23 8.31 -2.50
CA THR A 36 -18.77 8.99 -3.69
C THR A 36 -17.65 9.70 -4.45
N GLU A 37 -17.88 10.03 -5.72
CA GLU A 37 -16.89 10.80 -6.50
C GLU A 37 -16.54 12.14 -5.84
N ASP A 38 -17.54 12.84 -5.29
CA ASP A 38 -17.33 14.11 -4.57
C ASP A 38 -16.42 13.93 -3.35
N GLN A 39 -16.63 12.88 -2.55
CA GLN A 39 -15.77 12.56 -1.40
C GLN A 39 -14.34 12.22 -1.85
N LEU A 40 -14.19 11.46 -2.93
CA LEU A 40 -12.87 11.15 -3.47
C LEU A 40 -12.16 12.39 -4.02
N ASN A 41 -12.90 13.32 -4.64
CA ASN A 41 -12.34 14.59 -5.11
C ASN A 41 -11.94 15.46 -3.93
N GLU A 42 -12.76 15.56 -2.88
CA GLU A 42 -12.41 16.28 -1.65
C GLU A 42 -11.15 15.69 -1.00
N LEU A 43 -11.04 14.36 -0.93
CA LEU A 43 -9.84 13.70 -0.42
C LEU A 43 -8.61 14.02 -1.27
N ARG A 44 -8.73 14.01 -2.60
CA ARG A 44 -7.61 14.33 -3.50
C ARG A 44 -7.16 15.79 -3.38
N GLU A 45 -8.10 16.72 -3.27
CA GLU A 45 -7.81 18.16 -3.28
C GLU A 45 -7.36 18.67 -1.90
N ASN A 46 -8.02 18.23 -0.84
CA ASN A 46 -7.86 18.83 0.49
C ASN A 46 -7.05 17.96 1.46
N THR A 47 -7.04 16.64 1.29
CA THR A 47 -6.35 15.72 2.19
C THR A 47 -5.66 14.58 1.43
N HIS A 48 -4.86 14.92 0.42
CA HIS A 48 -4.25 13.96 -0.50
C HIS A 48 -3.51 12.80 0.20
N TYR A 49 -2.81 13.08 1.30
CA TYR A 49 -2.16 12.04 2.12
C TYR A 49 -3.13 10.96 2.64
N LYS A 50 -4.40 11.32 2.94
CA LYS A 50 -5.44 10.36 3.31
C LYS A 50 -5.87 9.53 2.11
N TYR A 51 -6.06 10.18 0.96
CA TYR A 51 -6.37 9.49 -0.30
C TYR A 51 -5.32 8.43 -0.63
N VAL A 52 -4.04 8.82 -0.59
CA VAL A 52 -2.90 7.90 -0.83
C VAL A 52 -2.84 6.82 0.23
N GLY A 53 -3.04 7.16 1.51
CA GLY A 53 -3.09 6.19 2.60
C GLY A 53 -4.17 5.12 2.40
N LEU A 54 -5.37 5.52 1.94
CA LEU A 54 -6.46 4.59 1.65
C LEU A 54 -6.17 3.69 0.44
N LEU A 55 -5.57 4.23 -0.62
CA LEU A 55 -5.13 3.40 -1.75
C LEU A 55 -4.09 2.37 -1.31
N LEU A 56 -3.12 2.77 -0.49
CA LEU A 56 -2.14 1.86 0.08
C LEU A 56 -2.78 0.84 1.04
N PHE A 57 -3.88 1.20 1.70
CA PHE A 57 -4.62 0.27 2.55
C PHE A 57 -5.15 -0.90 1.74
N TYR A 58 -5.86 -0.65 0.63
CA TYR A 58 -6.36 -1.73 -0.22
C TYR A 58 -5.24 -2.49 -0.94
N ASP A 59 -4.20 -1.78 -1.39
CA ASP A 59 -3.11 -2.38 -2.17
C ASP A 59 -2.11 -3.21 -1.34
N SER A 60 -1.78 -2.75 -0.13
CA SER A 60 -0.57 -3.19 0.58
C SER A 60 -0.73 -3.44 2.07
N SER A 61 -1.95 -3.37 2.62
CA SER A 61 -2.16 -3.67 4.04
C SER A 61 -2.29 -5.16 4.36
N PHE A 62 -2.07 -6.03 3.37
CA PHE A 62 -2.02 -7.48 3.53
C PHE A 62 -0.99 -8.13 2.58
N LYS A 63 -0.64 -9.39 2.87
CA LYS A 63 0.16 -10.27 2.01
C LYS A 63 -0.54 -11.59 1.84
N VAL A 64 -0.37 -12.25 0.70
CA VAL A 64 -0.94 -13.58 0.44
C VAL A 64 0.08 -14.65 0.81
N LEU A 65 -0.36 -15.67 1.54
CA LEU A 65 0.41 -16.88 1.82
C LEU A 65 0.25 -17.85 0.65
N GLU A 66 1.34 -18.12 -0.05
CA GLU A 66 1.38 -19.07 -1.16
C GLU A 66 2.63 -19.93 -1.06
N ASN A 67 2.46 -21.26 -1.09
CA ASN A 67 3.55 -22.22 -0.96
C ASN A 67 4.45 -21.97 0.26
N GLY A 68 3.86 -21.59 1.40
CA GLY A 68 4.57 -21.31 2.64
C GLY A 68 5.31 -19.96 2.70
N THR A 69 5.18 -19.12 1.67
CA THR A 69 5.83 -17.81 1.61
C THR A 69 4.81 -16.67 1.51
N TYR A 70 5.07 -15.55 2.17
CA TYR A 70 4.27 -14.34 2.04
C TYR A 70 4.75 -13.49 0.86
N ARG A 71 3.84 -13.21 -0.08
CA ARG A 71 4.09 -12.31 -1.20
C ARG A 71 3.08 -11.16 -1.24
N ALA A 72 3.39 -10.14 -2.05
CA ALA A 72 2.42 -9.11 -2.38
C ALA A 72 1.19 -9.74 -3.06
N ALA A 73 0.03 -9.15 -2.82
CA ALA A 73 -1.19 -9.52 -3.51
C ALA A 73 -1.12 -9.12 -4.98
N THR A 74 -1.72 -9.92 -5.84
CA THR A 74 -1.98 -9.57 -7.24
C THR A 74 -3.22 -8.67 -7.35
N GLU A 75 -3.39 -7.96 -8.47
CA GLU A 75 -4.59 -7.15 -8.71
C GLU A 75 -5.90 -7.92 -8.53
N ASN A 76 -5.97 -9.16 -9.02
CA ASN A 76 -7.16 -9.98 -8.88
C ASN A 76 -7.44 -10.34 -7.41
N GLU A 77 -6.38 -10.57 -6.62
CA GLU A 77 -6.55 -10.86 -5.20
C GLU A 77 -6.97 -9.60 -4.42
N ILE A 78 -6.45 -8.42 -4.77
CA ILE A 78 -6.88 -7.13 -4.22
C ILE A 78 -8.35 -6.87 -4.55
N ALA A 79 -8.78 -7.16 -5.79
CA ALA A 79 -10.17 -6.98 -6.21
C ALA A 79 -11.13 -7.89 -5.45
N LEU A 80 -10.71 -9.12 -5.14
CA LEU A 80 -11.56 -10.09 -4.45
C LEU A 80 -11.65 -9.84 -2.95
N VAL A 81 -10.53 -9.57 -2.27
CA VAL A 81 -10.50 -9.42 -0.80
C VAL A 81 -11.38 -8.26 -0.34
N ASP A 82 -12.26 -8.54 0.61
CA ASP A 82 -12.85 -7.51 1.46
C ASP A 82 -11.99 -7.34 2.72
N LEU A 83 -11.21 -6.26 2.80
CA LEU A 83 -10.38 -5.98 3.97
C LEU A 83 -11.18 -5.51 5.19
N HIS A 84 -12.37 -4.96 4.99
CA HIS A 84 -13.15 -4.37 6.08
C HIS A 84 -13.80 -5.42 6.98
N GLN A 85 -14.03 -6.63 6.45
CA GLN A 85 -14.46 -7.75 7.28
C GLN A 85 -13.44 -8.08 8.40
N TYR A 86 -12.20 -7.63 8.27
CA TYR A 86 -11.11 -7.88 9.22
C TYR A 86 -10.75 -6.68 10.11
N ASP A 87 -11.47 -5.55 10.02
CA ASP A 87 -11.12 -4.33 10.76
C ASP A 87 -11.09 -4.56 12.27
N GLY A 88 -12.00 -5.40 12.80
CA GLY A 88 -12.05 -5.77 14.22
C GLY A 88 -10.90 -6.67 14.68
N MET A 89 -10.17 -7.30 13.75
CA MET A 89 -9.05 -8.18 14.08
C MET A 89 -7.74 -7.41 14.16
N ARG A 90 -7.54 -6.39 13.33
CA ARG A 90 -6.25 -5.68 13.19
C ARG A 90 -5.76 -5.12 14.53
N ARG A 91 -4.54 -5.53 14.90
CA ARG A 91 -3.88 -5.07 16.13
C ARG A 91 -2.91 -3.91 15.84
N PRO A 92 -2.62 -3.04 16.83
CA PRO A 92 -1.67 -1.95 16.64
C PRO A 92 -0.27 -2.41 16.21
N ASN A 93 0.24 -3.49 16.81
CA ASN A 93 1.65 -3.88 16.69
C ASN A 93 1.87 -5.32 16.21
N GLU A 94 0.81 -6.01 15.78
CA GLU A 94 0.88 -7.42 15.43
C GLU A 94 0.25 -7.65 14.07
N ASN A 95 0.88 -8.50 13.28
CA ASN A 95 0.26 -9.04 12.07
C ASN A 95 -0.58 -10.25 12.43
N ILE A 96 -1.66 -10.45 11.69
CA ILE A 96 -2.57 -11.56 11.91
C ILE A 96 -2.68 -12.35 10.63
N LEU A 97 -2.45 -13.66 10.74
CA LEU A 97 -2.76 -14.60 9.68
C LEU A 97 -4.24 -14.98 9.79
N VAL A 98 -5.00 -14.79 8.71
CA VAL A 98 -6.38 -15.24 8.60
C VAL A 98 -6.55 -16.05 7.32
N ASP A 99 -7.48 -16.99 7.32
CA ASP A 99 -7.90 -17.67 6.09
C ASP A 99 -8.99 -16.82 5.42
N ASP A 100 -8.70 -16.32 4.22
CA ASP A 100 -9.66 -15.55 3.43
C ASP A 100 -10.52 -16.51 2.60
N ALA A 101 -11.82 -16.52 2.87
CA ALA A 101 -12.77 -17.43 2.24
C ALA A 101 -13.00 -17.10 0.74
N GLN A 102 -12.86 -15.85 0.34
CA GLN A 102 -13.06 -15.42 -1.05
C GLN A 102 -11.86 -15.81 -1.92
N LEU A 103 -10.64 -15.71 -1.36
CA LEU A 103 -9.42 -16.13 -2.03
C LEU A 103 -9.17 -17.64 -1.93
N GLY A 104 -9.71 -18.30 -0.89
CA GLY A 104 -9.33 -19.67 -0.54
C GLY A 104 -7.85 -19.78 -0.13
N LYS A 105 -7.28 -18.72 0.44
CA LYS A 105 -5.86 -18.62 0.82
C LYS A 105 -5.71 -17.96 2.18
N GLY A 106 -4.62 -18.30 2.88
CA GLY A 106 -4.18 -17.52 4.03
C GLY A 106 -3.70 -16.14 3.60
N ILE A 107 -4.08 -15.10 4.33
CA ILE A 107 -3.56 -13.74 4.17
C ILE A 107 -3.00 -13.22 5.50
N LEU A 108 -1.86 -12.55 5.42
CA LEU A 108 -1.25 -11.86 6.55
C LEU A 108 -1.70 -10.41 6.54
N LEU A 109 -2.60 -10.05 7.44
CA LEU A 109 -3.03 -8.69 7.69
C LEU A 109 -1.93 -7.94 8.43
N LEU A 110 -1.52 -6.79 7.91
CA LEU A 110 -0.53 -5.95 8.56
C LEU A 110 -1.13 -5.23 9.77
N GLY A 111 -0.41 -5.24 10.89
CA GLY A 111 -0.70 -4.41 12.04
C GLY A 111 -0.49 -2.92 11.73
N ARG A 112 -1.08 -2.03 12.55
CA ARG A 112 -1.06 -0.58 12.28
C ARG A 112 0.36 -0.01 12.16
N ALA A 113 1.29 -0.42 13.00
CA ALA A 113 2.68 0.05 12.96
C ALA A 113 3.42 -0.37 11.67
N GLN A 114 3.13 -1.56 11.17
CA GLN A 114 3.74 -2.06 9.94
C GLN A 114 3.12 -1.42 8.71
N PHE A 115 1.80 -1.27 8.69
CA PHE A 115 1.11 -0.54 7.63
C PHE A 115 1.55 0.94 7.59
N ARG A 116 1.72 1.58 8.75
CA ARG A 116 2.31 2.93 8.85
C ARG A 116 3.68 3.01 8.16
N SER A 117 4.52 1.99 8.33
CA SER A 117 5.82 1.93 7.68
C SER A 117 5.70 1.84 6.16
N VAL A 118 4.69 1.14 5.64
CA VAL A 118 4.36 1.10 4.20
C VAL A 118 3.96 2.48 3.70
N VAL A 119 3.07 3.17 4.41
CA VAL A 119 2.63 4.54 4.06
C VAL A 119 3.83 5.47 3.97
N LEU A 120 4.67 5.52 5.00
CA LEU A 120 5.85 6.39 5.02
C LEU A 120 6.85 6.07 3.91
N ALA A 121 7.03 4.79 3.58
CA ALA A 121 7.97 4.36 2.54
C ALA A 121 7.46 4.65 1.11
N ARG A 122 6.14 4.58 0.89
CA ARG A 122 5.54 4.67 -0.46
C ARG A 122 4.91 6.02 -0.79
N SER A 123 4.62 6.85 0.21
CA SER A 123 4.18 8.24 -0.01
C SER A 123 5.34 9.13 -0.44
N ASP A 124 5.02 10.13 -1.26
CA ASP A 124 5.96 11.19 -1.61
C ASP A 124 6.33 12.05 -0.38
N ALA A 125 7.25 13.01 -0.56
CA ALA A 125 7.72 13.83 0.55
C ALA A 125 6.62 14.72 1.16
N ALA A 126 5.69 15.23 0.34
CA ALA A 126 4.64 16.13 0.80
C ALA A 126 3.57 15.35 1.59
N ASP A 127 3.09 14.24 1.04
CA ASP A 127 2.11 13.37 1.70
C ASP A 127 2.67 12.77 2.98
N ARG A 128 3.95 12.38 2.98
CA ARG A 128 4.61 11.87 4.18
C ARG A 128 4.68 12.93 5.28
N ALA A 129 5.04 14.16 4.95
CA ALA A 129 5.07 15.26 5.92
C ALA A 129 3.66 15.56 6.45
N ALA A 130 2.65 15.61 5.58
CA ALA A 130 1.26 15.84 5.95
C ALA A 130 0.71 14.71 6.84
N PHE A 131 1.00 13.45 6.51
CA PHE A 131 0.62 12.29 7.31
C PHE A 131 1.24 12.33 8.71
N LEU A 132 2.54 12.63 8.83
CA LEU A 132 3.21 12.77 10.13
C LEU A 132 2.65 13.93 10.96
N ALA A 133 2.35 15.07 10.32
CA ALA A 133 1.73 16.20 11.00
C ALA A 133 0.33 15.86 11.51
N TYR A 134 -0.47 15.14 10.71
CA TYR A 134 -1.77 14.62 11.12
C TYR A 134 -1.66 13.65 12.30
N GLU A 135 -0.75 12.67 12.25
CA GLU A 135 -0.54 11.74 13.37
C GLU A 135 -0.15 12.48 14.66
N ALA A 136 0.77 13.44 14.57
CA ALA A 136 1.20 14.25 15.70
C ALA A 136 0.06 15.10 16.28
N ALA A 137 -0.84 15.61 15.43
CA ALA A 137 -2.04 16.33 15.84
C ALA A 137 -3.08 15.39 16.48
N ALA A 138 -3.33 14.22 15.89
CA ALA A 138 -4.28 13.23 16.39
C ALA A 138 -3.86 12.62 17.75
N GLN A 139 -2.56 12.52 18.02
CA GLN A 139 -2.04 12.16 19.35
C GLN A 139 -2.35 13.23 20.40
N LYS A 140 -2.44 14.50 20.00
CA LYS A 140 -2.72 15.64 20.88
C LYS A 140 -4.22 15.93 21.02
N ASN A 141 -5.05 15.44 20.10
CA ASN A 141 -6.51 15.57 20.11
C ASN A 141 -7.17 14.23 19.70
N PRO A 142 -7.55 13.37 20.67
CA PRO A 142 -8.05 12.02 20.39
C PRO A 142 -9.40 11.97 19.63
N GLU A 143 -10.10 13.10 19.48
CA GLU A 143 -11.35 13.22 18.72
C GLU A 143 -11.15 13.29 17.20
N LEU A 144 -9.90 13.42 16.70
CA LEU A 144 -9.57 13.53 15.27
C LEU A 144 -9.18 12.19 14.60
N LYS A 145 -9.41 11.05 15.25
CA LYS A 145 -9.07 9.74 14.67
C LYS A 145 -9.90 9.47 13.42
N LEU A 146 -9.23 9.25 12.29
CA LEU A 146 -9.81 8.52 11.18
C LEU A 146 -10.29 7.15 11.68
N PRO A 147 -11.37 6.61 11.11
CA PRO A 147 -11.88 5.28 11.46
C PRO A 147 -10.77 4.21 11.43
#